data_AF-A0A972S0X7-F1
#
_entry.id   AF-A0A972S0X7-F1
#
_cell.length_a   1.000
_cell.length_b   1.000
_cell.length_c   1.000
_cell.angle_alpha   90.00
_cell.angle_beta   90.00
_cell.angle_gamma   90.00
#
_symmetry.space_group_name_H-M   'P 1'
#
loop_
_entity.id
_entity.type
_entity.pdbx_description
1 polymer ?
#
loop_
_entity_poly.entity_id
_entity_poly.type
_entity_poly.pdbx_seq_one_letter_code
_entity_poly.pdbx_strand_id
1 'polypeptide(L)' 'MKNLLRHIYGAGILFFYYMKWPIVLGLPVLYFYLDYPRYWVLDLLWIYSLGLIVKDFAVMFLRYKRGEKVWR' A
#
# COMPACT_ATOMS: atom_id res chain seq x y z
N MET A 1 11.84 -17.22 17.81
CA MET A 1 11.88 -16.67 16.44
C MET A 1 10.51 -16.58 15.75
N LYS A 2 9.64 -17.61 15.78
CA LYS A 2 8.29 -17.56 15.17
C LYS A 2 7.44 -16.35 15.60
N ASN A 3 7.50 -15.97 16.87
CA ASN A 3 6.73 -14.84 17.41
C ASN A 3 7.23 -13.48 16.92
N LEU A 4 8.54 -13.33 16.67
CA LEU A 4 9.15 -12.08 16.24
C LEU A 4 8.83 -11.78 14.77
N LEU A 5 8.90 -12.81 13.91
CA LEU A 5 8.47 -12.71 12.51
C LEU A 5 6.97 -12.35 12.40
N ARG A 6 6.13 -12.93 13.28
CA ARG A 6 4.69 -12.60 13.32
C ARG A 6 4.44 -11.15 13.72
N HIS A 7 5.22 -10.60 14.65
CA HIS A 7 5.12 -9.20 15.06
C HIS A 7 5.61 -8.26 13.96
N ILE A 8 6.75 -8.54 13.32
CA ILE A 8 7.26 -7.72 12.21
C ILE A 8 6.29 -7.75 11.03
N TYR A 9 5.72 -8.92 10.72
CA TYR A 9 4.71 -9.03 9.67
C TYR A 9 3.44 -8.25 10.00
N GLY A 10 2.93 -8.36 11.23
CA GLY A 10 1.77 -7.59 11.68
C GLY A 10 2.01 -6.08 11.69
N ALA A 11 3.17 -5.64 12.19
CA ALA A 11 3.58 -4.25 12.18
C ALA A 11 3.78 -3.73 10.75
N GLY A 12 4.35 -4.54 9.86
CA GLY A 12 4.50 -4.23 8.44
C GLY A 12 3.16 -4.02 7.75
N ILE A 13 2.17 -4.89 7.99
CA ILE A 13 0.82 -4.71 7.45
C ILE A 13 0.21 -3.39 7.92
N LEU A 14 0.29 -3.08 9.21
CA LEU A 14 -0.20 -1.82 9.77
C LEU A 14 0.50 -0.61 9.14
N PHE A 15 1.83 -0.69 9.03
CA PHE A 15 2.64 0.34 8.37
C PHE A 15 2.15 0.57 6.94
N PHE A 16 2.08 -0.47 6.12
CA PHE A 16 1.62 -0.36 4.73
C PHE A 16 0.17 0.10 4.63
N TYR A 17 -0.70 -0.25 5.57
CA TYR A 17 -2.09 0.16 5.56
C TYR A 17 -2.24 1.69 5.64
N TYR A 18 -1.45 2.35 6.48
CA TYR A 18 -1.44 3.81 6.62
C TYR A 18 -0.50 4.52 5.64
N MET A 19 0.66 3.91 5.34
CA MET A 19 1.71 4.53 4.54
C MET A 19 1.53 4.37 3.04
N LYS A 20 0.64 3.47 2.56
CA LYS A 20 0.40 3.28 1.12
C LYS A 20 0.10 4.60 0.39
N TRP A 21 -0.71 5.49 0.99
CA TRP A 21 -1.09 6.76 0.37
C TRP A 21 0.04 7.80 0.35
N PRO A 22 0.71 8.09 1.49
CA PRO A 22 1.91 8.93 1.49
C PRO A 22 3.03 8.43 0.58
N ILE A 23 3.26 7.12 0.51
CA ILE A 23 4.30 6.54 -0.36
C ILE A 23 3.90 6.74 -1.83
N VAL A 24 2.65 6.42 -2.20
CA VAL A 24 2.20 6.48 -3.59
C VAL A 24 2.16 7.90 -4.13
N LEU A 25 1.76 8.88 -3.33
CA LEU A 25 1.72 10.29 -3.72
C LEU A 25 3.03 11.03 -3.47
N GLY A 26 3.69 10.74 -2.36
CA GLY A 26 4.90 11.43 -1.92
C GLY A 26 6.13 11.06 -2.73
N LEU A 27 6.30 9.80 -3.16
CA LEU A 27 7.47 9.42 -3.96
C LEU A 27 7.50 10.09 -5.35
N PRO A 28 6.40 10.13 -6.13
CA PRO A 28 6.35 10.91 -7.36
C PRO A 28 6.68 12.38 -7.12
N VAL A 29 6.12 13.00 -6.07
CA VAL A 29 6.44 14.39 -5.72
C VAL A 29 7.93 14.56 -5.45
N LEU A 30 8.53 13.63 -4.70
CA LEU A 30 9.98 13.65 -4.41
C LEU A 30 10.83 13.54 -5.67
N TYR A 31 10.46 12.67 -6.60
CA TYR A 31 11.20 12.44 -7.84
C TYR A 31 11.01 13.53 -8.89
N PHE A 32 9.80 14.09 -9.01
CA PHE A 32 9.49 15.09 -10.05
C PHE A 32 9.68 16.53 -9.59
N TYR A 33 9.54 16.82 -8.30
CA TYR A 33 9.60 18.19 -7.78
C TYR A 33 10.87 18.48 -6.96
N LEU A 34 11.44 17.45 -6.33
CA LEU A 34 12.60 17.61 -5.45
C LEU A 34 13.91 17.05 -6.04
N ASP A 35 13.89 16.58 -7.29
CA ASP A 35 15.02 15.93 -7.98
C ASP A 35 15.72 14.87 -7.12
N TYR A 36 14.95 14.16 -6.28
CA TYR A 36 15.51 13.20 -5.36
C TYR A 36 16.09 12.00 -6.12
N PRO A 37 17.28 11.50 -5.74
CA PRO A 37 17.89 10.35 -6.41
C PRO A 37 16.97 9.14 -6.39
N ARG A 38 16.80 8.51 -7.56
CA ARG A 38 15.99 7.30 -7.68
C ARG A 38 16.72 6.10 -7.09
N TYR A 39 16.10 5.49 -6.09
CA TYR A 39 16.58 4.26 -5.48
C TYR A 39 15.61 3.13 -5.82
N TRP A 40 16.16 2.00 -6.30
CA TRP A 40 15.37 0.82 -6.67
C TRP A 40 14.52 0.27 -5.52
N VAL A 41 14.98 0.40 -4.27
CA VAL A 41 14.23 -0.02 -3.07
C VAL A 41 12.95 0.80 -2.90
N LEU A 42 13.01 2.12 -3.14
CA LEU A 42 11.84 2.99 -3.05
C LEU A 42 10.86 2.73 -4.19
N ASP A 43 11.38 2.44 -5.39
CA ASP A 43 10.56 2.05 -6.53
C ASP A 43 9.80 0.74 -6.26
N LEU A 44 10.48 -0.26 -5.72
CA LEU A 44 9.85 -1.52 -5.31
C LEU A 44 8.81 -1.31 -4.20
N LEU A 45 9.10 -0.44 -3.22
CA LEU A 45 8.16 -0.09 -2.15
C LEU A 45 6.91 0.61 -2.70
N TRP A 46 7.09 1.46 -3.70
CA TRP A 46 6.02 2.16 -4.40
C TRP A 46 5.14 1.18 -5.18
N ILE A 47 5.75 0.28 -5.96
CA ILE A 47 5.04 -0.78 -6.71
C ILE A 47 4.27 -1.70 -5.75
N TYR A 48 4.88 -2.10 -4.63
CA TYR A 48 4.20 -2.92 -3.62
C TYR A 48 2.98 -2.20 -3.03
N SER A 49 3.11 -0.90 -2.73
CA SER A 49 2.01 -0.08 -2.22
C SER A 49 0.89 0.10 -3.26
N LEU A 50 1.23 0.25 -4.54
CA LEU A 50 0.25 0.25 -5.62
C LEU A 50 -0.51 -1.08 -5.72
N GLY A 51 0.18 -2.21 -5.67
CA GLY A 51 -0.45 -3.54 -5.69
C GLY A 51 -1.45 -3.73 -4.54
N LEU A 52 -1.10 -3.26 -3.34
CA LEU A 52 -1.99 -3.25 -2.18
C LEU A 52 -3.26 -2.42 -2.43
N ILE A 53 -3.11 -1.21 -2.99
CA ILE A 53 -4.25 -0.34 -3.31
C ILE A 53 -5.14 -1.00 -4.38
N VAL A 54 -4.55 -1.50 -5.47
CA VAL A 54 -5.30 -2.18 -6.53
C VAL A 54 -6.08 -3.38 -5.99
N LYS A 55 -5.47 -4.19 -5.10
CA LYS A 55 -6.17 -5.28 -4.43
C LYS A 55 -7.35 -4.79 -3.60
N ASP A 56 -7.18 -3.73 -2.83
CA ASP A 56 -8.23 -3.12 -2.00
C ASP A 56 -9.41 -2.66 -2.88
N PHE A 57 -9.11 -1.97 -3.98
CA PHE A 57 -10.08 -1.55 -4.99
C PHE A 57 -10.75 -2.75 -5.67
N ALA A 58 -10.01 -3.79 -6.04
CA ALA A 58 -10.56 -4.99 -6.66
C ALA A 58 -11.52 -5.72 -5.70
N VAL A 59 -11.17 -5.85 -4.41
CA VAL A 59 -12.05 -6.43 -3.39
C VAL A 59 -13.31 -5.58 -3.22
N MET A 60 -13.15 -4.26 -3.13
CA MET A 60 -14.29 -3.33 -3.05
C MET A 60 -15.20 -3.43 -4.28
N PHE A 61 -14.63 -3.50 -5.49
CA PHE A 61 -15.37 -3.62 -6.74
C PHE A 61 -16.08 -4.97 -6.85
N LEU A 62 -15.43 -6.07 -6.47
CA LEU A 62 -16.05 -7.39 -6.44
C LEU A 62 -17.19 -7.47 -5.42
N ARG A 63 -17.05 -6.83 -4.25
CA ARG A 63 -18.13 -6.69 -3.26
C ARG A 63 -19.30 -5.88 -3.81
N TYR A 64 -19.00 -4.76 -4.48
CA TYR A 64 -20.02 -3.95 -5.14
C TYR A 64 -20.80 -4.75 -6.19
N LYS A 65 -20.09 -5.50 -7.05
CA LYS A 65 -20.70 -6.37 -8.07
C LYS A 65 -21.55 -7.50 -7.46
N ARG A 66 -21.21 -7.98 -6.27
CA ARG A 66 -21.95 -9.02 -5.54
C ARG A 66 -23.28 -8.51 -4.96
N GLY A 67 -23.53 -7.21 -4.98
CA GLY A 67 -24.83 -6.65 -4.55
C GLY A 67 -25.10 -6.77 -3.04
N GLU A 68 -24.08 -7.06 -2.24
CA GLU A 68 -24.20 -6.98 -0.78
C GLU A 68 -24.39 -5.50 -0.41
N LYS A 69 -25.62 -5.12 -0.06
CA LYS A 69 -25.92 -3.83 0.55
C LYS A 69 -25.13 -3.73 1.85
N VAL A 70 -23.97 -3.08 1.80
CA VAL A 70 -23.25 -2.63 3.00
C VAL A 70 -23.92 -1.35 3.48
N TRP A 71 -25.19 -1.46 3.88
CA TRP A 71 -25.81 -0.55 4.82
C TRP A 71 -25.95 -1.35 6.11
N ARG A 72 -25.13 -0.98 7.10
CA ARG A 72 -25.58 -1.12 8.48
C ARG A 72 -26.25 0.19 8.86
#